data_AF-A0A532DEL2-F1
#
_entry.id   AF-A0A532DEL2-F1
#
_cell.length_a   1.000
_cell.length_b   1.000
_cell.length_c   1.000
_cell.angle_alpha   90.00
_cell.angle_beta   90.00
_cell.angle_gamma   90.00
#
_symmetry.space_group_name_H-M   'P 1'
#
loop_
_entity.id
_entity.type
_entity.pdbx_description
1 polymer ?
#
loop_
_entity_poly.entity_id
_entity_poly.type
_entity_poly.pdbx_seq_one_letter_code
_entity_poly.pdbx_strand_id
1 'polypeptide(L)'
;MSQIWNNLPRGQYLSLAPWSWVQLESADPPGPFPFIAGVAPEVVASLHEAHGLLSSAVDTAISDVFSKRAPLDDPDRQRRLEDAYAEVISARPYLQQHIRCGRRPDGTFHWEFPTDPAKSATVTNGGLRIFNSVKRQAIPIGFDQRPLGPLVGKILGFLDGTYQAEEIKTVVATSGRDGERLLTRLIESLHQHECLVGSNTSSVRSHWFETLHDQDMVHLGHAALLYRQRDQALWFDPWLLPWFAESSVPSLWGSLLPKPAAVFLTHDHDDHVDPRTLLHLPKDTPIIVPSRRNRRTFSYDYLSLLRELGFVRVIELAHGESWAFDGGAVYSVPFYGEDPCDLEMPRNCYLIADRNYNVLVHADSGPTNNG
;
A
#
# COMPACT_ATOMS: atom_id res chain seq x y z
N MET A 1 11.79 6.64 -33.45
CA MET A 1 10.46 6.95 -32.89
C MET A 1 9.66 5.67 -32.93
N SER A 2 9.13 5.23 -31.80
CA SER A 2 8.26 4.04 -31.76
C SER A 2 7.03 4.25 -32.66
N GLN A 3 6.62 3.21 -33.37
CA GLN A 3 5.39 3.22 -34.17
C GLN A 3 4.12 3.03 -33.33
N ILE A 4 4.23 2.75 -32.03
CA ILE A 4 3.06 2.42 -31.18
C ILE A 4 2.01 3.53 -31.18
N TRP A 5 2.44 4.78 -31.12
CA TRP A 5 1.57 5.94 -31.10
C TRP A 5 0.84 6.18 -32.42
N ASN A 6 1.26 5.53 -33.50
CA ASN A 6 0.53 5.51 -34.77
C ASN A 6 -0.47 4.35 -34.85
N ASN A 7 -0.27 3.30 -34.05
CA ASN A 7 -1.14 2.12 -34.01
C ASN A 7 -2.28 2.27 -32.99
N LEU A 8 -2.12 3.14 -31.98
CA LEU A 8 -3.19 3.47 -31.05
C LEU A 8 -4.21 4.43 -31.70
N PRO A 9 -5.53 4.15 -31.57
CA PRO A 9 -6.56 5.01 -32.12
C PRO A 9 -6.59 6.37 -31.40
N ARG A 10 -6.14 7.42 -32.09
CA ARG A 10 -5.86 8.76 -31.54
C ARG A 10 -7.00 9.38 -30.71
N GLY A 11 -8.24 9.24 -31.18
CA GLY A 11 -9.43 9.84 -30.55
C GLY A 11 -10.15 8.94 -29.56
N GLN A 12 -9.61 7.76 -29.23
CA GLN A 12 -10.21 6.87 -28.25
C GLN A 12 -9.65 7.13 -26.86
N TYR A 13 -10.54 7.07 -25.88
CA TYR A 13 -10.21 6.96 -24.47
C TYR A 13 -9.53 5.62 -24.22
N LEU A 14 -8.42 5.64 -23.48
CA LEU A 14 -7.62 4.46 -23.22
C LEU A 14 -7.71 4.07 -21.74
N SER A 15 -7.88 2.79 -21.47
CA SER A 15 -7.82 2.24 -20.12
C SER A 15 -6.96 0.98 -20.07
N LEU A 16 -6.51 0.63 -18.87
CA LEU A 16 -5.99 -0.71 -18.62
C LEU A 16 -7.17 -1.70 -18.61
N ALA A 17 -6.95 -2.86 -19.22
CA ALA A 17 -7.94 -3.94 -19.20
C ALA A 17 -8.20 -4.41 -17.76
N PRO A 18 -9.45 -4.77 -17.38
CA PRO A 18 -9.78 -5.13 -16.00
C PRO A 18 -9.06 -6.38 -15.46
N TRP A 19 -8.51 -7.22 -16.34
CA TRP A 19 -7.74 -8.43 -16.00
C TRP A 19 -6.22 -8.20 -16.01
N SER A 20 -5.78 -6.95 -16.14
CA SER A 20 -4.38 -6.58 -16.21
C SER A 20 -4.03 -5.59 -15.10
N TRP A 21 -2.84 -5.75 -14.54
CA TRP A 21 -2.27 -4.81 -13.58
C TRP A 21 -0.76 -4.72 -13.73
N VAL A 22 -0.19 -3.67 -13.18
CA VAL A 22 1.25 -3.46 -13.08
C VAL A 22 1.67 -3.43 -11.61
N GLN A 23 2.80 -4.03 -11.30
CA GLN A 23 3.41 -3.98 -9.98
C GLN A 23 4.85 -3.49 -10.12
N LEU A 24 5.26 -2.56 -9.26
CA LEU A 24 6.67 -2.19 -9.16
C LEU A 24 7.44 -3.31 -8.45
N GLU A 25 8.65 -3.59 -8.91
CA GLU A 25 9.52 -4.61 -8.35
C GLU A 25 10.77 -3.97 -7.75
N SER A 26 11.04 -4.28 -6.48
CA SER A 26 12.31 -3.98 -5.84
C SER A 26 13.28 -5.15 -5.98
N ALA A 27 14.57 -4.83 -6.05
CA ALA A 27 15.62 -5.84 -6.00
C ALA A 27 15.83 -6.36 -4.56
N ASP A 28 15.46 -5.56 -3.57
CA ASP A 28 15.50 -5.94 -2.17
C ASP A 28 14.17 -6.63 -1.81
N PRO A 29 14.20 -7.81 -1.17
CA PRO A 29 12.98 -8.40 -0.67
C PRO A 29 12.32 -7.42 0.30
N PRO A 30 11.00 -7.20 0.26
CA PRO A 30 10.33 -6.44 1.30
C PRO A 30 10.62 -7.18 2.60
N GLY A 31 11.40 -6.57 3.49
CA GLY A 31 11.49 -7.06 4.86
C GLY A 31 10.10 -7.06 5.50
N PRO A 32 9.90 -7.69 6.67
CA PRO A 32 8.59 -7.75 7.32
C PRO A 32 8.00 -6.37 7.63
N PHE A 33 8.83 -5.33 7.65
CA PHE A 33 8.43 -3.95 7.89
C PHE A 33 8.96 -2.99 6.81
N PRO A 34 8.44 -3.07 5.57
CA PRO A 34 8.80 -2.09 4.57
C PRO A 34 8.19 -0.75 5.02
N PHE A 35 8.97 0.34 4.96
CA PHE A 35 8.51 1.71 5.25
C PHE A 35 8.26 2.07 6.74
N ILE A 36 8.90 1.40 7.71
CA ILE A 36 8.96 1.94 9.08
C ILE A 36 9.77 3.25 9.10
N ALA A 37 9.14 4.29 9.63
CA ALA A 37 9.75 5.54 10.05
C ALA A 37 9.88 5.62 11.57
N GLY A 38 10.85 6.39 12.04
CA GLY A 38 11.22 6.46 13.46
C GLY A 38 12.46 5.63 13.81
N VAL A 39 13.06 4.96 12.84
CA VAL A 39 14.24 4.10 13.02
C VAL A 39 15.16 4.23 11.79
N ALA A 40 16.46 4.21 12.03
CA ALA A 40 17.44 4.25 10.94
C ALA A 40 17.43 2.95 10.11
N PRO A 41 17.56 3.00 8.77
CA PRO A 41 17.56 1.81 7.92
C PRO A 41 18.58 0.74 8.34
N GLU A 42 19.78 1.15 8.77
CA GLU A 42 20.83 0.26 9.28
C GLU A 42 20.44 -0.50 10.55
N VAL A 43 19.62 0.12 11.40
CA VAL A 43 19.08 -0.48 12.62
C VAL A 43 17.95 -1.45 12.26
N VAL A 44 17.04 -1.06 11.37
CA VAL A 44 15.98 -1.95 10.84
C VAL A 44 16.58 -3.19 10.20
N ALA A 45 17.63 -3.04 9.38
CA ALA A 45 18.34 -4.17 8.77
C ALA A 45 18.92 -5.13 9.82
N SER A 46 19.47 -4.59 10.91
CA SER A 46 20.00 -5.41 12.01
C SER A 46 18.91 -6.13 12.79
N LEU A 47 17.76 -5.48 13.01
CA LEU A 47 16.58 -6.09 13.63
C LEU A 47 16.04 -7.23 12.75
N HIS A 48 15.92 -7.01 11.44
CA HIS A 48 15.51 -8.04 10.49
C HIS A 48 16.48 -9.22 10.47
N GLU A 49 17.79 -8.97 10.49
CA GLU A 49 18.77 -10.05 10.53
C GLU A 49 18.66 -10.86 11.83
N ALA A 50 18.56 -10.21 12.99
CA ALA A 50 18.38 -10.88 14.27
C ALA A 50 17.12 -11.75 14.30
N HIS A 51 15.99 -11.23 13.81
CA HIS A 51 14.75 -12.00 13.71
C HIS A 51 14.85 -13.14 12.69
N GLY A 52 15.47 -12.90 11.53
CA GLY A 52 15.69 -13.92 10.51
C GLY A 52 16.52 -15.10 11.03
N LEU A 53 17.54 -14.82 11.85
CA LEU A 53 18.36 -15.84 12.51
C LEU A 53 17.57 -16.67 13.54
N LEU A 54 16.55 -16.09 14.17
CA LEU A 54 15.70 -16.77 15.15
C LEU A 54 14.46 -17.43 14.56
N SER A 55 14.01 -17.01 13.37
CA SER A 55 12.72 -17.40 12.78
C SER A 55 12.51 -18.90 12.80
N SER A 56 13.46 -19.68 12.30
CA SER A 56 13.33 -21.15 12.24
C SER A 56 13.18 -21.80 13.63
N ALA A 57 13.86 -21.28 14.65
CA ALA A 57 13.75 -21.78 16.02
C ALA A 57 12.38 -21.42 16.63
N VAL A 58 11.90 -20.20 16.39
CA VAL A 58 10.57 -19.75 16.82
C VAL A 58 9.47 -20.56 16.12
N ASP A 59 9.56 -20.76 14.81
CA ASP A 59 8.61 -21.57 14.03
C ASP A 59 8.55 -23.01 14.53
N THR A 60 9.71 -23.58 14.88
CA THR A 60 9.79 -24.92 15.48
C THR A 60 9.12 -24.96 16.85
N ALA A 61 9.40 -23.98 17.71
CA ALA A 61 8.78 -23.89 19.04
C ALA A 61 7.25 -23.73 18.96
N ILE A 62 6.76 -22.92 18.02
CA ILE A 62 5.33 -22.78 17.74
C ILE A 62 4.75 -24.11 17.27
N SER A 63 5.39 -24.78 16.31
CA SER A 63 4.97 -26.10 15.81
C SER A 63 4.91 -27.16 16.92
N ASP A 64 5.86 -27.15 17.86
CA ASP A 64 5.88 -28.06 19.00
C ASP A 64 4.71 -27.83 19.95
N VAL A 65 4.33 -26.57 20.19
CA VAL A 65 3.13 -26.23 20.97
C VAL A 65 1.87 -26.74 20.28
N PHE A 66 1.69 -26.45 18.99
CA PHE A 66 0.51 -26.91 18.24
C PHE A 66 0.44 -28.44 18.09
N SER A 67 1.60 -29.09 18.01
CA SER A 67 1.71 -30.55 17.95
C SER A 67 1.67 -31.23 19.32
N LYS A 68 1.49 -30.47 20.41
CA LYS A 68 1.47 -30.95 21.80
C LYS A 68 2.78 -31.65 22.23
N ARG A 69 3.90 -31.32 21.58
CA ARG A 69 5.26 -31.72 21.99
C ARG A 69 5.83 -30.80 23.08
N ALA A 70 5.27 -29.58 23.20
CA ALA A 70 5.53 -28.65 24.29
C ALA A 70 4.20 -28.19 24.93
N PRO A 71 4.16 -27.97 26.26
CA PRO A 71 2.97 -27.42 26.93
C PRO A 71 2.72 -25.99 26.46
N LEU A 72 1.46 -25.55 26.38
CA LEU A 72 1.08 -24.19 25.97
C LEU A 72 1.40 -23.16 27.08
N ASP A 73 1.31 -23.57 28.32
CA ASP A 73 1.43 -22.81 29.57
C ASP A 73 2.83 -22.90 30.22
N ASP A 74 3.86 -23.08 29.40
CA ASP A 74 5.24 -23.19 29.86
C ASP A 74 5.74 -21.86 30.49
N PRO A 75 5.98 -21.80 31.81
CA PRO A 75 6.35 -20.57 32.50
C PRO A 75 7.76 -20.08 32.13
N ASP A 76 8.62 -20.96 31.60
CA ASP A 76 10.01 -20.63 31.24
C ASP A 76 10.15 -20.30 29.75
N ARG A 77 9.07 -20.33 28.95
CA ARG A 77 9.16 -20.07 27.50
C ARG A 77 9.65 -18.67 27.21
N GLN A 78 9.05 -17.67 27.84
CA GLN A 78 9.44 -16.27 27.66
C GLN A 78 10.93 -16.08 27.99
N ARG A 79 11.37 -16.60 29.15
CA ARG A 79 12.76 -16.50 29.59
C ARG A 79 13.74 -17.11 28.57
N ARG A 80 13.42 -18.30 28.04
CA ARG A 80 14.26 -18.98 27.05
C ARG A 80 14.32 -18.24 25.71
N LEU A 81 13.22 -17.64 25.26
CA LEU A 81 13.20 -16.82 24.04
C LEU A 81 14.05 -15.56 24.20
N GLU A 82 13.91 -14.88 25.34
CA GLU A 82 14.73 -13.71 25.71
C GLU A 82 16.22 -14.04 25.78
N ASP A 83 16.58 -15.13 26.46
CA ASP A 83 17.98 -15.55 26.63
C ASP A 83 18.58 -15.98 25.27
N ALA A 84 17.82 -16.70 24.44
CA ALA A 84 18.24 -17.07 23.08
C ALA A 84 18.45 -15.84 22.18
N TYR A 85 17.58 -14.82 22.29
CA TYR A 85 17.75 -13.55 21.59
C TYR A 85 19.04 -12.85 22.02
N ALA A 86 19.28 -12.74 23.32
CA ALA A 86 20.50 -12.15 23.85
C ALA A 86 21.76 -12.91 23.40
N GLU A 87 21.70 -14.25 23.33
CA GLU A 87 22.79 -15.07 22.80
C GLU A 87 23.10 -14.73 21.34
N VAL A 88 22.08 -14.66 20.47
CA VAL A 88 22.22 -14.30 19.05
C VAL A 88 22.90 -12.95 18.87
N ILE A 89 22.48 -11.93 19.63
CA ILE A 89 23.08 -10.59 19.60
C ILE A 89 24.50 -10.62 20.18
N SER A 90 24.73 -11.31 21.30
CA SER A 90 26.04 -11.37 21.97
C SER A 90 27.14 -11.99 21.11
N ALA A 91 26.78 -12.94 20.25
CA ALA A 91 27.69 -13.61 19.33
C ALA A 91 28.07 -12.74 18.11
N ARG A 92 27.44 -11.57 17.91
CA ARG A 92 27.55 -10.75 16.69
C ARG A 92 27.83 -9.29 17.02
N PRO A 93 29.11 -8.87 17.12
CA PRO A 93 29.48 -7.51 17.50
C PRO A 93 28.90 -6.40 16.63
N TYR A 94 28.63 -6.66 15.35
CA TYR A 94 28.01 -5.67 14.45
C TYR A 94 26.52 -5.45 14.78
N LEU A 95 25.78 -6.47 15.24
CA LEU A 95 24.40 -6.30 15.70
C LEU A 95 24.35 -5.55 17.04
N GLN A 96 25.35 -5.74 17.92
CA GLN A 96 25.45 -5.02 19.19
C GLN A 96 25.60 -3.50 19.03
N GLN A 97 26.02 -3.03 17.85
CA GLN A 97 26.09 -1.60 17.56
C GLN A 97 24.68 -0.97 17.51
N HIS A 98 23.67 -1.76 17.20
CA HIS A 98 22.29 -1.30 16.98
C HIS A 98 21.29 -1.87 17.98
N ILE A 99 21.53 -3.06 18.52
CA ILE A 99 20.61 -3.76 19.42
C ILE A 99 21.31 -4.02 20.74
N ARG A 100 20.73 -3.54 21.84
CA ARG A 100 21.23 -3.79 23.19
C ARG A 100 20.17 -4.58 23.94
N CYS A 101 20.53 -5.78 24.35
CA CYS A 101 19.62 -6.64 25.08
C CYS A 101 20.34 -7.55 26.05
N GLY A 102 19.60 -8.04 27.04
CA GLY A 102 20.09 -8.99 28.02
C GLY A 102 19.30 -8.93 29.33
N ARG A 103 19.71 -9.75 30.29
CA ARG A 103 19.06 -9.79 31.60
C ARG A 103 19.77 -8.86 32.58
N ARG A 104 19.01 -7.99 33.22
CA ARG A 104 19.49 -7.13 34.31
C ARG A 104 19.70 -7.96 35.58
N PRO A 105 20.47 -7.46 36.58
CA PRO A 105 20.69 -8.17 37.83
C PRO A 105 19.42 -8.52 38.62
N ASP A 106 18.34 -7.77 38.42
CA ASP A 106 17.02 -8.01 39.03
C ASP A 106 16.19 -9.10 38.32
N GLY A 107 16.75 -9.71 37.26
CA GLY A 107 16.09 -10.76 36.47
C GLY A 107 15.25 -10.23 35.31
N THR A 108 15.03 -8.92 35.21
CA THR A 108 14.25 -8.33 34.11
C THR A 108 15.03 -8.34 32.80
N PHE A 109 14.36 -8.65 31.70
CA PHE A 109 14.97 -8.55 30.38
C PHE A 109 14.87 -7.11 29.87
N HIS A 110 15.98 -6.59 29.35
CA HIS A 110 15.99 -5.32 28.63
C HIS A 110 16.27 -5.60 27.16
N TRP A 111 15.62 -4.83 26.31
CA TRP A 111 15.81 -4.85 24.86
C TRP A 111 15.56 -3.43 24.35
N GLU A 112 16.59 -2.81 23.78
CA GLU A 112 16.55 -1.44 23.29
C GLU A 112 17.33 -1.33 21.98
N PHE A 113 16.90 -0.39 21.13
CA PHE A 113 17.59 -0.02 19.90
C PHE A 113 17.38 1.50 19.68
N PRO A 114 18.28 2.18 18.96
CA PRO A 114 18.17 3.62 18.76
C PRO A 114 17.02 3.95 17.80
N THR A 115 16.16 4.87 18.22
CA THR A 115 15.11 5.46 17.39
C THR A 115 15.56 6.81 16.85
N ASP A 116 15.06 7.17 15.67
CA ASP A 116 15.31 8.45 15.01
C ASP A 116 14.07 8.87 14.21
N PRO A 117 13.27 9.84 14.69
CA PRO A 117 12.04 10.28 14.02
C PRO A 117 12.28 10.94 12.65
N ALA A 118 13.52 11.31 12.33
CA ALA A 118 13.88 11.88 11.04
C ALA A 118 14.28 10.83 9.99
N LYS A 119 14.43 9.55 10.38
CA LYS A 119 14.83 8.46 9.50
C LYS A 119 13.70 7.48 9.23
N SER A 120 13.80 6.84 8.06
CA SER A 120 12.82 5.88 7.56
C SER A 120 13.50 4.93 6.58
N ALA A 121 13.05 3.68 6.56
CA ALA A 121 13.41 2.72 5.52
C ALA A 121 12.67 3.05 4.22
N THR A 122 13.41 3.16 3.11
CA THR A 122 12.83 3.41 1.78
C THR A 122 13.06 2.22 0.86
N VAL A 123 12.02 1.80 0.15
CA VAL A 123 12.15 0.81 -0.93
C VAL A 123 12.40 1.55 -2.23
N THR A 124 13.43 1.12 -2.96
CA THR A 124 13.68 1.60 -4.33
C THR A 124 13.23 0.54 -5.32
N ASN A 125 12.46 0.92 -6.33
CA ASN A 125 12.02 0.01 -7.37
C ASN A 125 13.06 -0.07 -8.49
N GLY A 126 13.50 -1.28 -8.81
CA GLY A 126 14.45 -1.55 -9.90
C GLY A 126 13.77 -1.87 -11.23
N GLY A 127 12.46 -2.08 -11.23
CA GLY A 127 11.67 -2.39 -12.41
C GLY A 127 10.18 -2.45 -12.10
N LEU A 128 9.44 -3.02 -13.04
CA LEU A 128 8.04 -3.36 -12.90
C LEU A 128 7.73 -4.69 -13.59
N ARG A 129 6.57 -5.23 -13.29
CA ARG A 129 5.98 -6.38 -13.95
C ARG A 129 4.55 -6.10 -14.34
N ILE A 130 4.23 -6.34 -15.61
CA ILE A 130 2.86 -6.34 -16.13
C ILE A 130 2.32 -7.75 -15.94
N PHE A 131 1.12 -7.86 -15.41
CA PHE A 131 0.40 -9.12 -15.30
C PHE A 131 -0.85 -9.09 -16.18
N ASN A 132 -1.15 -10.22 -16.80
CA ASN A 132 -2.39 -10.48 -17.52
C ASN A 132 -2.94 -11.81 -17.00
N SER A 133 -4.01 -11.76 -16.20
CA SER A 133 -4.54 -12.96 -15.53
C SER A 133 -5.19 -13.93 -16.50
N VAL A 134 -5.92 -13.44 -17.52
CA VAL A 134 -6.58 -14.26 -18.54
C VAL A 134 -5.56 -15.10 -19.31
N LYS A 135 -4.46 -14.48 -19.75
CA LYS A 135 -3.39 -15.18 -20.50
C LYS A 135 -2.35 -15.86 -19.61
N ARG A 136 -2.43 -15.66 -18.28
CA ARG A 136 -1.43 -16.13 -17.30
C ARG A 136 -0.01 -15.68 -17.67
N GLN A 137 0.14 -14.41 -18.03
CA GLN A 137 1.41 -13.81 -18.43
C GLN A 137 1.93 -12.85 -17.36
N ALA A 138 3.26 -12.83 -17.21
CA ALA A 138 4.01 -11.91 -16.39
C ALA A 138 5.16 -11.35 -17.24
N ILE A 139 5.15 -10.05 -17.52
CA ILE A 139 6.11 -9.39 -18.42
C ILE A 139 6.94 -8.38 -17.63
N PRO A 140 8.25 -8.63 -17.42
CA PRO A 140 9.12 -7.72 -16.68
C PRO A 140 9.63 -6.56 -17.55
N ILE A 141 9.74 -5.38 -16.97
CA ILE A 141 10.41 -4.21 -17.54
C ILE A 141 11.33 -3.61 -16.48
N GLY A 142 12.65 -3.67 -16.70
CA GLY A 142 13.63 -3.07 -15.80
C GLY A 142 13.76 -1.55 -15.99
N PHE A 143 14.17 -0.85 -14.93
CA PHE A 143 14.44 0.59 -14.96
C PHE A 143 15.91 0.94 -15.19
N ASP A 144 16.79 -0.06 -15.34
CA ASP A 144 18.24 0.11 -15.46
C ASP A 144 18.81 0.99 -14.32
N GLN A 145 18.40 0.71 -13.07
CA GLN A 145 18.79 1.45 -11.85
C GLN A 145 18.34 2.93 -11.80
N ARG A 146 17.35 3.34 -12.60
CA ARG A 146 16.80 4.69 -12.58
C ARG A 146 15.51 4.77 -11.74
N PRO A 147 15.27 5.87 -10.99
CA PRO A 147 14.08 6.04 -10.15
C PRO A 147 12.88 6.47 -11.01
N LEU A 148 12.34 5.54 -11.79
CA LEU A 148 11.28 5.81 -12.77
C LEU A 148 9.88 5.41 -12.28
N GLY A 149 9.75 4.91 -11.05
CA GLY A 149 8.49 4.53 -10.40
C GLY A 149 7.41 5.62 -10.48
N PRO A 150 7.71 6.89 -10.10
CA PRO A 150 6.73 7.97 -10.15
C PRO A 150 6.19 8.26 -11.57
N LEU A 151 7.04 8.14 -12.59
CA LEU A 151 6.63 8.32 -13.99
C LEU A 151 5.72 7.19 -14.47
N VAL A 152 6.02 5.96 -14.06
CA VAL A 152 5.17 4.78 -14.33
C VAL A 152 3.81 4.97 -13.68
N GLY A 153 3.77 5.29 -12.38
CA GLY A 153 2.52 5.54 -11.67
C GLY A 153 1.70 6.68 -12.27
N LYS A 154 2.37 7.75 -12.74
CA LYS A 154 1.72 8.83 -13.48
C LYS A 154 0.99 8.29 -14.71
N ILE A 155 1.68 7.59 -15.62
CA ILE A 155 1.06 7.04 -16.83
C ILE A 155 -0.05 6.04 -16.52
N LEU A 156 0.14 5.16 -15.54
CA LEU A 156 -0.91 4.20 -15.15
C LEU A 156 -2.16 4.90 -14.62
N GLY A 157 -2.00 6.02 -13.91
CA GLY A 157 -3.12 6.87 -13.50
C GLY A 157 -3.86 7.60 -14.62
N PHE A 158 -3.31 7.65 -15.85
CA PHE A 158 -4.01 8.12 -17.05
C PHE A 158 -4.74 6.98 -17.80
N LEU A 159 -4.49 5.71 -17.45
CA LEU A 159 -5.12 4.53 -18.06
C LEU A 159 -6.41 4.13 -17.34
N ASP A 160 -7.24 5.12 -16.98
CA ASP A 160 -8.52 4.94 -16.29
C ASP A 160 -9.73 5.08 -17.22
N GLY A 161 -9.51 5.28 -18.53
CA GLY A 161 -10.58 5.47 -19.52
C GLY A 161 -11.15 6.89 -19.56
N THR A 162 -10.49 7.87 -18.94
CA THR A 162 -10.88 9.29 -19.00
C THR A 162 -10.01 10.15 -19.91
N TYR A 163 -8.88 9.61 -20.39
CA TYR A 163 -7.95 10.31 -21.28
C TYR A 163 -7.80 9.64 -22.63
N GLN A 164 -7.68 10.45 -23.67
CA GLN A 164 -7.46 9.99 -25.04
C GLN A 164 -6.00 9.60 -25.29
N ALA A 165 -5.79 8.72 -26.27
CA ALA A 165 -4.46 8.23 -26.62
C ALA A 165 -3.45 9.35 -26.96
N GLU A 166 -3.86 10.43 -27.64
CA GLU A 166 -2.97 11.57 -27.96
C GLU A 166 -2.63 12.44 -26.72
N GLU A 167 -3.50 12.50 -25.72
CA GLU A 167 -3.21 13.17 -24.45
C GLU A 167 -2.13 12.39 -23.69
N ILE A 168 -2.30 11.06 -23.58
CA ILE A 168 -1.33 10.17 -22.95
C ILE A 168 0.03 10.26 -23.67
N LYS A 169 0.05 10.24 -25.01
CA LYS A 169 1.25 10.42 -25.82
C LYS A 169 1.98 11.72 -25.50
N THR A 170 1.24 12.81 -25.32
CA THR A 170 1.80 14.11 -24.97
C THR A 170 2.45 14.07 -23.59
N VAL A 171 1.83 13.40 -22.62
CA VAL A 171 2.42 13.18 -21.29
C VAL A 171 3.70 12.35 -21.39
N VAL A 172 3.71 11.29 -22.21
CA VAL A 172 4.92 10.46 -22.44
C VAL A 172 6.05 11.27 -23.08
N ALA A 173 5.76 12.04 -24.13
CA ALA A 173 6.75 12.87 -24.84
C ALA A 173 7.35 13.97 -23.97
N THR A 174 6.64 14.42 -22.94
CA THR A 174 7.10 15.47 -22.00
C THR A 174 7.79 14.93 -20.75
N SER A 175 7.95 13.60 -20.63
CA SER A 175 8.52 12.94 -19.44
C SER A 175 10.06 12.87 -19.43
N GLY A 176 10.73 13.67 -20.28
CA GLY A 176 12.18 13.64 -20.46
C GLY A 176 12.66 12.40 -21.22
N ARG A 177 13.93 12.39 -21.65
CA ARG A 177 14.46 11.35 -22.57
C ARG A 177 14.33 9.92 -22.02
N ASP A 178 14.69 9.72 -20.76
CA ASP A 178 14.66 8.40 -20.13
C ASP A 178 13.24 7.95 -19.81
N GLY A 179 12.41 8.88 -19.34
CA GLY A 179 10.98 8.66 -19.09
C GLY A 179 10.25 8.30 -20.38
N GLU A 180 10.40 9.09 -21.44
CA GLU A 180 9.79 8.84 -22.74
C GLU A 180 10.15 7.44 -23.26
N ARG A 181 11.42 7.05 -23.16
CA ARG A 181 11.89 5.72 -23.59
C ARG A 181 11.23 4.60 -22.78
N LEU A 182 11.22 4.68 -21.46
CA LEU A 182 10.61 3.66 -20.60
C LEU A 182 9.09 3.59 -20.81
N LEU A 183 8.42 4.73 -20.78
CA LEU A 183 6.97 4.80 -20.85
C LEU A 183 6.46 4.39 -22.23
N THR A 184 7.19 4.70 -23.30
CA THR A 184 6.89 4.17 -24.64
C THR A 184 7.00 2.65 -24.64
N ARG A 185 8.06 2.07 -24.05
CA ARG A 185 8.22 0.61 -23.92
C ARG A 185 7.10 -0.04 -23.09
N LEU A 186 6.67 0.64 -22.02
CA LEU A 186 5.55 0.19 -21.19
C LEU A 186 4.25 0.15 -22.00
N ILE A 187 3.90 1.23 -22.71
CA ILE A 187 2.70 1.30 -23.55
C ILE A 187 2.76 0.29 -24.71
N GLU A 188 3.93 0.13 -25.35
CA GLU A 188 4.16 -0.92 -26.35
C GLU A 188 3.87 -2.31 -25.79
N SER A 189 4.41 -2.62 -24.61
CA SER A 189 4.22 -3.92 -23.97
C SER A 189 2.76 -4.15 -23.58
N LEU A 190 2.11 -3.17 -22.97
CA LEU A 190 0.69 -3.23 -22.63
C LEU A 190 -0.18 -3.46 -23.88
N HIS A 191 0.12 -2.79 -24.99
CA HIS A 191 -0.60 -2.99 -26.25
C HIS A 191 -0.34 -4.38 -26.85
N GLN A 192 0.94 -4.78 -26.97
CA GLN A 192 1.36 -6.07 -27.54
C GLN A 192 0.75 -7.26 -26.80
N HIS A 193 0.57 -7.13 -25.48
CA HIS A 193 0.01 -8.17 -24.63
C HIS A 193 -1.51 -8.03 -24.43
N GLU A 194 -2.20 -7.18 -25.20
CA GLU A 194 -3.66 -6.97 -25.15
C GLU A 194 -4.15 -6.57 -23.75
N CYS A 195 -3.39 -5.71 -23.08
CA CYS A 195 -3.70 -5.17 -21.75
C CYS A 195 -4.32 -3.76 -21.81
N LEU A 196 -4.52 -3.19 -23.01
CA LEU A 196 -5.14 -1.87 -23.19
C LEU A 196 -6.51 -2.04 -23.85
N VAL A 197 -7.47 -1.25 -23.40
CA VAL A 197 -8.82 -1.16 -23.97
C VAL A 197 -9.04 0.26 -24.47
N GLY A 198 -9.58 0.38 -25.68
CA GLY A 198 -9.95 1.66 -26.30
C GLY A 198 -11.48 1.81 -26.37
N SER A 199 -11.98 3.02 -26.13
CA SER A 199 -13.39 3.36 -26.27
C SER A 199 -13.58 4.73 -26.90
N ASN A 200 -14.64 4.92 -27.68
CA ASN A 200 -15.01 6.23 -28.22
C ASN A 200 -15.66 7.15 -27.16
N THR A 201 -16.01 6.61 -26.00
CA THR A 201 -16.72 7.34 -24.93
C THR A 201 -16.15 7.00 -23.56
N SER A 202 -16.09 7.98 -22.66
CA SER A 202 -15.82 7.75 -21.25
C SER A 202 -17.15 7.73 -20.49
N SER A 203 -17.63 6.53 -20.14
CA SER A 203 -18.98 6.33 -19.60
C SER A 203 -19.02 5.74 -18.19
N VAL A 204 -17.89 5.23 -17.68
CA VAL A 204 -17.80 4.52 -16.39
C VAL A 204 -18.43 5.35 -15.28
N ARG A 205 -18.02 6.62 -15.15
CA ARG A 205 -18.53 7.51 -14.11
C ARG A 205 -20.05 7.63 -14.19
N SER A 206 -20.61 8.05 -15.33
CA SER A 206 -22.06 8.24 -15.48
C SER A 206 -22.83 6.95 -15.22
N HIS A 207 -22.36 5.82 -15.74
CA HIS A 207 -22.99 4.51 -15.54
C HIS A 207 -23.04 4.12 -14.06
N TRP A 208 -21.97 4.38 -13.30
CA TRP A 208 -21.96 4.15 -11.85
C TRP A 208 -22.99 4.99 -11.10
N PHE A 209 -23.05 6.29 -11.35
CA PHE A 209 -24.00 7.16 -10.65
C PHE A 209 -25.46 6.90 -11.07
N GLU A 210 -25.70 6.46 -12.31
CA GLU A 210 -27.01 5.97 -12.76
C GLU A 210 -27.40 4.67 -12.06
N THR A 211 -26.45 3.74 -11.88
CA THR A 211 -26.69 2.41 -11.30
C THR A 211 -26.86 2.45 -9.78
N LEU A 212 -26.08 3.28 -9.08
CA LEU A 212 -26.13 3.36 -7.61
C LEU A 212 -27.37 4.06 -7.06
N HIS A 213 -28.13 4.81 -7.87
CA HIS A 213 -29.37 5.50 -7.48
C HIS A 213 -29.30 6.38 -6.22
N ASP A 214 -29.62 5.86 -5.03
CA ASP A 214 -29.54 6.51 -3.72
C ASP A 214 -28.67 5.71 -2.72
N GLN A 215 -27.98 4.67 -3.19
CA GLN A 215 -27.01 3.91 -2.39
C GLN A 215 -25.73 4.72 -2.23
N ASP A 216 -25.49 5.15 -1.00
CA ASP A 216 -24.34 5.98 -0.66
C ASP A 216 -23.09 5.17 -0.31
N MET A 217 -23.22 3.87 -0.06
CA MET A 217 -22.10 3.02 0.32
C MET A 217 -22.08 1.74 -0.49
N VAL A 218 -20.93 1.43 -1.08
CA VAL A 218 -20.69 0.22 -1.86
C VAL A 218 -19.48 -0.50 -1.29
N HIS A 219 -19.66 -1.78 -0.97
CA HIS A 219 -18.55 -2.65 -0.57
C HIS A 219 -17.87 -3.22 -1.81
N LEU A 220 -16.58 -2.96 -1.95
CA LEU A 220 -15.77 -3.41 -3.09
C LEU A 220 -15.02 -4.72 -2.80
N GLY A 221 -14.95 -5.13 -1.54
CA GLY A 221 -14.27 -6.35 -1.07
C GLY A 221 -13.34 -6.06 0.12
N HIS A 222 -13.17 -7.03 1.04
CA HIS A 222 -12.37 -6.85 2.26
C HIS A 222 -12.78 -5.58 3.04
N ALA A 223 -11.88 -4.61 3.23
CA ALA A 223 -12.15 -3.30 3.83
C ALA A 223 -12.41 -2.18 2.79
N ALA A 224 -12.30 -2.49 1.49
CA ALA A 224 -12.43 -1.53 0.42
C ALA A 224 -13.88 -1.05 0.27
N LEU A 225 -14.09 0.25 0.43
CA LEU A 225 -15.40 0.88 0.37
C LEU A 225 -15.40 2.07 -0.58
N LEU A 226 -16.47 2.21 -1.35
CA LEU A 226 -16.77 3.40 -2.13
C LEU A 226 -17.96 4.09 -1.48
N TYR A 227 -17.73 5.32 -1.01
CA TYR A 227 -18.77 6.19 -0.50
C TYR A 227 -19.15 7.23 -1.55
N ARG A 228 -20.42 7.29 -1.91
CA ARG A 228 -20.96 8.28 -2.81
C ARG A 228 -21.39 9.53 -2.04
N GLN A 229 -20.70 10.63 -2.34
CA GLN A 229 -21.06 11.96 -1.89
C GLN A 229 -21.66 12.70 -3.07
N ARG A 230 -23.00 12.68 -3.21
CA ARG A 230 -23.72 13.27 -4.36
C ARG A 230 -23.18 12.78 -5.72
N ASP A 231 -22.32 13.57 -6.35
CA ASP A 231 -21.68 13.35 -7.65
C ASP A 231 -20.17 13.05 -7.54
N GLN A 232 -19.68 12.78 -6.33
CA GLN A 232 -18.30 12.40 -6.04
C GLN A 232 -18.24 11.01 -5.42
N ALA A 233 -17.08 10.36 -5.58
CA ALA A 233 -16.77 9.08 -4.94
C ALA A 233 -15.57 9.28 -4.01
N LEU A 234 -15.72 8.86 -2.76
CA LEU A 234 -14.63 8.75 -1.79
C LEU A 234 -14.30 7.27 -1.63
N TRP A 235 -13.02 6.91 -1.66
CA TRP A 235 -12.60 5.52 -1.48
C TRP A 235 -11.94 5.35 -0.13
N PHE A 236 -12.21 4.23 0.53
CA PHE A 236 -11.57 3.84 1.80
C PHE A 236 -10.88 2.50 1.58
N ASP A 237 -9.63 2.40 2.01
CA ASP A 237 -8.78 1.19 1.95
C ASP A 237 -8.90 0.39 0.64
N PRO A 238 -8.64 1.01 -0.53
CA PRO A 238 -8.88 0.35 -1.80
C PRO A 238 -7.87 -0.80 -2.03
N TRP A 239 -8.35 -2.02 -1.81
CA TRP A 239 -7.64 -3.26 -2.13
C TRP A 239 -8.35 -4.00 -3.25
N LEU A 240 -7.99 -3.68 -4.49
CA LEU A 240 -8.74 -4.10 -5.68
C LEU A 240 -8.12 -5.27 -6.44
N LEU A 241 -7.08 -5.93 -5.89
CA LEU A 241 -6.26 -6.90 -6.64
C LEU A 241 -7.08 -7.78 -7.59
N PRO A 242 -6.69 -7.83 -8.87
CA PRO A 242 -7.50 -8.47 -9.87
C PRO A 242 -7.44 -9.99 -9.70
N TRP A 243 -8.59 -10.63 -9.92
CA TRP A 243 -8.81 -12.06 -10.15
C TRP A 243 -7.82 -13.02 -9.46
N PHE A 244 -8.18 -13.56 -8.29
CA PHE A 244 -7.56 -14.80 -7.79
C PHE A 244 -7.86 -15.95 -8.76
N ALA A 245 -6.85 -16.74 -9.17
CA ALA A 245 -6.99 -17.76 -10.21
C ALA A 245 -8.14 -18.76 -9.96
N GLU A 246 -8.55 -18.90 -8.71
CA GLU A 246 -9.66 -19.73 -8.21
C GLU A 246 -11.04 -19.05 -8.24
N SER A 247 -11.11 -17.72 -8.40
CA SER A 247 -12.36 -16.97 -8.50
C SER A 247 -13.05 -17.25 -9.84
N SER A 248 -14.38 -17.42 -9.80
CA SER A 248 -15.22 -17.61 -10.99
C SER A 248 -15.71 -16.29 -11.61
N VAL A 249 -15.53 -15.17 -10.91
CA VAL A 249 -15.94 -13.82 -11.34
C VAL A 249 -14.73 -12.89 -11.28
N PRO A 250 -14.50 -12.03 -12.29
CA PRO A 250 -13.44 -11.03 -12.24
C PRO A 250 -13.65 -10.06 -11.07
N SER A 251 -12.57 -9.73 -10.35
CA SER A 251 -12.59 -8.64 -9.38
C SER A 251 -12.93 -7.31 -10.07
N LEU A 252 -13.60 -6.42 -9.34
CA LEU A 252 -13.67 -5.01 -9.73
C LEU A 252 -12.26 -4.42 -9.77
N TRP A 253 -11.94 -3.70 -10.84
CA TRP A 253 -10.64 -3.04 -11.01
C TRP A 253 -10.81 -1.54 -11.20
N GLY A 254 -9.73 -0.78 -11.00
CA GLY A 254 -9.76 0.69 -10.99
C GLY A 254 -10.38 1.32 -12.26
N SER A 255 -10.13 0.74 -13.44
CA SER A 255 -10.71 1.21 -14.71
C SER A 255 -12.22 0.97 -14.84
N LEU A 256 -12.80 0.15 -13.96
CA LEU A 256 -14.24 -0.11 -13.88
C LEU A 256 -14.89 0.66 -12.73
N LEU A 257 -14.20 1.60 -12.06
CA LEU A 257 -14.73 2.39 -10.97
C LEU A 257 -14.68 3.90 -11.31
N PRO A 258 -15.57 4.73 -10.75
CA PRO A 258 -15.49 6.17 -10.95
C PRO A 258 -14.22 6.72 -10.28
N LYS A 259 -13.53 7.64 -10.97
CA LYS A 259 -12.36 8.34 -10.40
C LYS A 259 -12.69 8.89 -9.01
N PRO A 260 -11.90 8.56 -7.97
CA PRO A 260 -12.13 9.08 -6.62
C PRO A 260 -11.81 10.58 -6.55
N ALA A 261 -12.61 11.30 -5.77
CA ALA A 261 -12.33 12.67 -5.35
C ALA A 261 -11.28 12.71 -4.23
N ALA A 262 -11.22 11.64 -3.42
CA ALA A 262 -10.20 11.40 -2.40
C ALA A 262 -10.15 9.91 -2.03
N VAL A 263 -9.00 9.46 -1.54
CA VAL A 263 -8.79 8.11 -0.99
C VAL A 263 -8.36 8.24 0.45
N PHE A 264 -8.91 7.42 1.34
CA PHE A 264 -8.61 7.38 2.76
C PHE A 264 -7.99 6.03 3.10
N LEU A 265 -6.81 6.04 3.72
CA LEU A 265 -6.14 4.84 4.22
C LEU A 265 -6.24 4.81 5.75
N THR A 266 -6.68 3.69 6.33
CA THR A 266 -6.92 3.57 7.78
C THR A 266 -5.65 3.27 8.56
N HIS A 267 -4.88 2.28 8.14
CA HIS A 267 -3.65 1.86 8.82
C HIS A 267 -2.65 1.25 7.85
N ASP A 268 -1.54 0.72 8.34
CA ASP A 268 -0.30 0.45 7.62
C ASP A 268 -0.19 -0.95 7.00
N HIS A 269 -1.21 -1.80 7.16
CA HIS A 269 -1.20 -3.17 6.68
C HIS A 269 -1.42 -3.29 5.17
N ASP A 270 -0.87 -4.34 4.57
CA ASP A 270 -0.77 -4.55 3.12
C ASP A 270 -2.14 -4.67 2.42
N ASP A 271 -3.16 -5.10 3.14
CA ASP A 271 -4.57 -5.23 2.72
C ASP A 271 -5.38 -3.93 2.87
N HIS A 272 -4.79 -2.89 3.47
CA HIS A 272 -5.35 -1.53 3.54
C HIS A 272 -4.52 -0.50 2.76
N VAL A 273 -3.21 -0.73 2.60
CA VAL A 273 -2.26 0.12 1.86
C VAL A 273 -1.69 -0.66 0.68
N ASP A 274 -2.53 -1.05 -0.27
CA ASP A 274 -2.07 -1.87 -1.37
C ASP A 274 -1.37 -1.05 -2.47
N PRO A 275 -0.02 -1.14 -2.61
CA PRO A 275 0.70 -0.31 -3.58
C PRO A 275 0.32 -0.67 -5.02
N ARG A 276 -0.14 -1.91 -5.26
CA ARG A 276 -0.58 -2.39 -6.58
C ARG A 276 -1.84 -1.64 -7.02
N THR A 277 -2.86 -1.52 -6.16
CA THR A 277 -4.06 -0.74 -6.45
C THR A 277 -3.74 0.75 -6.57
N LEU A 278 -3.02 1.32 -5.60
CA LEU A 278 -2.69 2.75 -5.55
C LEU A 278 -1.85 3.20 -6.76
N LEU A 279 -0.99 2.33 -7.31
CA LEU A 279 -0.19 2.60 -8.50
C LEU A 279 -1.06 2.91 -9.74
N HIS A 280 -2.32 2.47 -9.80
CA HIS A 280 -3.20 2.70 -10.95
C HIS A 280 -4.15 3.88 -10.78
N LEU A 281 -4.19 4.51 -9.60
CA LEU A 281 -5.07 5.66 -9.40
C LEU A 281 -4.51 6.94 -10.03
N PRO A 282 -5.37 7.91 -10.40
CA PRO A 282 -4.90 9.21 -10.85
C PRO A 282 -4.04 9.90 -9.78
N LYS A 283 -2.84 10.35 -10.15
CA LYS A 283 -1.83 10.83 -9.19
C LYS A 283 -2.07 12.24 -8.64
N ASP A 284 -3.08 12.92 -9.15
CA ASP A 284 -3.65 14.17 -8.63
C ASP A 284 -4.69 13.94 -7.53
N THR A 285 -5.12 12.69 -7.31
CA THR A 285 -6.06 12.32 -6.26
C THR A 285 -5.45 12.58 -4.88
N PRO A 286 -6.14 13.33 -3.99
CA PRO A 286 -5.77 13.42 -2.58
C PRO A 286 -5.78 12.04 -1.90
N ILE A 287 -4.67 11.67 -1.27
CA ILE A 287 -4.59 10.49 -0.42
C ILE A 287 -4.49 10.96 1.04
N ILE A 288 -5.49 10.59 1.84
CA ILE A 288 -5.59 10.90 3.26
C ILE A 288 -5.05 9.71 4.04
N VAL A 289 -4.13 9.98 4.97
CA VAL A 289 -3.42 8.95 5.74
C VAL A 289 -3.36 9.31 7.22
N PRO A 290 -3.10 8.35 8.13
CA PRO A 290 -2.83 8.62 9.52
C PRO A 290 -1.66 9.60 9.72
N SER A 291 -1.81 10.52 10.67
CA SER A 291 -0.80 11.55 10.89
C SER A 291 0.25 11.15 11.92
N ARG A 292 1.52 11.45 11.61
CA ARG A 292 2.64 11.42 12.57
C ARG A 292 2.44 12.38 13.75
N ARG A 293 1.54 13.37 13.61
CA ARG A 293 1.19 14.31 14.69
C ARG A 293 0.44 13.66 15.85
N ASN A 294 -0.01 12.41 15.71
CA ASN A 294 -0.53 11.60 16.81
C ASN A 294 0.56 11.16 17.83
N ARG A 295 1.82 11.57 17.64
CA ARG A 295 2.96 11.46 18.59
C ARG A 295 3.30 10.05 19.05
N ARG A 296 3.39 9.13 18.09
CA ARG A 296 3.85 7.76 18.31
C ARG A 296 5.34 7.61 18.02
N THR A 297 5.98 6.62 18.64
CA THR A 297 7.43 6.36 18.47
C THR A 297 7.75 5.92 17.04
N PHE A 298 6.92 5.04 16.50
CA PHE A 298 7.01 4.55 15.13
C PHE A 298 5.90 5.14 14.28
N SER A 299 6.10 5.17 12.98
CA SER A 299 5.05 5.48 12.01
C SER A 299 5.33 4.80 10.69
N TYR A 300 4.29 4.61 9.89
CA TYR A 300 4.46 4.18 8.52
C TYR A 300 4.81 5.38 7.62
N ASP A 301 5.81 5.22 6.76
CA ASP A 301 6.26 6.29 5.87
C ASP A 301 5.41 6.42 4.61
N TYR A 302 4.12 6.73 4.82
CA TYR A 302 3.16 6.99 3.75
C TYR A 302 3.68 8.01 2.72
N LEU A 303 4.41 9.04 3.19
CA LEU A 303 4.92 10.08 2.31
C LEU A 303 5.94 9.54 1.31
N SER A 304 6.91 8.74 1.77
CA SER A 304 7.91 8.14 0.89
C SER A 304 7.27 7.12 -0.06
N LEU A 305 6.41 6.22 0.45
CA LEU A 305 5.69 5.25 -0.38
C LEU A 305 4.87 5.94 -1.48
N LEU A 306 3.98 6.86 -1.10
CA LEU A 306 3.03 7.46 -2.03
C LEU A 306 3.74 8.38 -3.04
N ARG A 307 4.85 9.03 -2.66
CA ARG A 307 5.70 9.78 -3.61
C ARG A 307 6.36 8.85 -4.63
N GLU A 308 6.84 7.69 -4.21
CA GLU A 308 7.42 6.69 -5.11
C GLU A 308 6.37 6.12 -6.09
N LEU A 309 5.11 6.00 -5.65
CA LEU A 309 3.99 5.70 -6.54
C LEU A 309 3.63 6.88 -7.47
N GLY A 310 4.10 8.09 -7.17
CA GLY A 310 3.90 9.29 -7.99
C GLY A 310 2.81 10.25 -7.51
N PHE A 311 2.20 10.02 -6.33
CA PHE A 311 1.19 10.93 -5.78
C PHE A 311 1.82 12.26 -5.36
N VAL A 312 1.13 13.36 -5.67
CA VAL A 312 1.59 14.71 -5.35
C VAL A 312 0.79 15.38 -4.23
N ARG A 313 -0.29 14.74 -3.77
CA ARG A 313 -1.20 15.27 -2.73
C ARG A 313 -1.45 14.22 -1.66
N VAL A 314 -0.55 14.13 -0.69
CA VAL A 314 -0.74 13.31 0.51
C VAL A 314 -1.09 14.22 1.68
N ILE A 315 -2.17 13.90 2.39
CA ILE A 315 -2.70 14.69 3.50
C ILE A 315 -2.70 13.81 4.76
N GLU A 316 -1.85 14.16 5.72
CA GLU A 316 -1.85 13.51 7.03
C GLU A 316 -2.97 14.08 7.91
N LEU A 317 -3.93 13.25 8.30
CA LEU A 317 -5.07 13.64 9.11
C LEU A 317 -4.94 13.06 10.53
N ALA A 318 -4.74 13.94 11.52
CA ALA A 318 -4.62 13.56 12.93
C ALA A 318 -6.00 13.30 13.56
N HIS A 319 -6.04 12.59 14.69
CA HIS A 319 -7.30 12.32 15.38
C HIS A 319 -8.01 13.64 15.76
N GLY A 320 -9.30 13.73 15.45
CA GLY A 320 -10.13 14.92 15.65
C GLY A 320 -10.07 15.94 14.51
N GLU A 321 -9.16 15.79 13.55
CA GLU A 321 -9.15 16.61 12.33
C GLU A 321 -10.12 16.07 11.27
N SER A 322 -10.47 16.93 10.31
CA SER A 322 -11.44 16.61 9.28
C SER A 322 -10.98 17.03 7.88
N TRP A 323 -11.35 16.23 6.88
CA TRP A 323 -11.29 16.60 5.47
C TRP A 323 -12.71 17.02 5.02
N ALA A 324 -12.88 18.30 4.68
CA ALA A 324 -14.18 18.85 4.33
C ALA A 324 -14.55 18.66 2.85
N PHE A 325 -15.83 18.49 2.58
CA PHE A 325 -16.43 18.53 1.25
C PHE A 325 -17.75 19.32 1.30
N ASP A 326 -18.38 19.55 0.14
CA ASP A 326 -19.61 20.35 0.11
C ASP A 326 -20.76 19.65 0.86
N GLY A 327 -21.21 20.25 1.96
CA GLY A 327 -22.28 19.74 2.81
C GLY A 327 -21.87 18.71 3.87
N GLY A 328 -20.58 18.46 4.09
CA GLY A 328 -20.12 17.50 5.09
C GLY A 328 -18.61 17.42 5.27
N ALA A 329 -18.15 16.40 5.99
CA ALA A 329 -16.72 16.14 6.19
C ALA A 329 -16.46 14.68 6.55
N VAL A 330 -15.23 14.24 6.33
CA VAL A 330 -14.68 12.98 6.86
C VAL A 330 -13.76 13.32 8.03
N TYR A 331 -14.08 12.84 9.23
CA TYR A 331 -13.29 13.03 10.44
C TYR A 331 -12.38 11.84 10.68
N SER A 332 -11.12 12.10 11.03
CA SER A 332 -10.24 11.09 11.58
C SER A 332 -10.60 10.85 13.05
N VAL A 333 -10.89 9.61 13.40
CA VAL A 333 -11.20 9.20 14.78
C VAL A 333 -10.25 8.09 15.24
N PRO A 334 -10.05 7.91 16.56
CA PRO A 334 -9.09 6.93 17.08
C PRO A 334 -9.34 5.51 16.58
N PHE A 335 -8.25 4.84 16.22
CA PHE A 335 -8.16 3.41 15.93
C PHE A 335 -7.42 2.74 17.09
N TYR A 336 -7.90 1.59 17.55
CA TYR A 336 -7.30 0.81 18.63
C TYR A 336 -7.06 -0.64 18.22
N GLY A 337 -6.11 -1.30 18.90
CA GLY A 337 -5.83 -2.71 18.69
C GLY A 337 -5.11 -3.00 17.38
N GLU A 338 -5.14 -4.28 16.99
CA GLU A 338 -4.63 -4.79 15.72
C GLU A 338 -3.14 -4.53 15.46
N ASP A 339 -2.39 -4.23 16.52
CA ASP A 339 -0.97 -3.95 16.42
C ASP A 339 -0.15 -5.23 16.69
N PRO A 340 0.56 -5.78 15.69
CA PRO A 340 1.48 -6.88 15.93
C PRO A 340 2.61 -6.39 16.83
N CYS A 341 2.55 -6.77 18.10
CA CYS A 341 3.53 -6.44 19.15
C CYS A 341 3.46 -5.01 19.71
N ASP A 342 2.28 -4.37 19.70
CA ASP A 342 2.05 -3.06 20.34
C ASP A 342 3.07 -1.97 19.92
N LEU A 343 3.39 -1.88 18.62
CA LEU A 343 4.28 -0.87 18.05
C LEU A 343 3.73 0.57 18.19
N GLU A 344 2.46 0.69 18.50
CA GLU A 344 1.65 1.88 18.62
C GLU A 344 1.71 2.75 17.36
N MET A 345 1.60 2.19 16.16
CA MET A 345 1.64 3.02 14.94
C MET A 345 0.42 3.97 14.85
N PRO A 346 0.55 5.17 14.25
CA PRO A 346 -0.60 6.03 13.98
C PRO A 346 -1.56 5.37 13.00
N ARG A 347 -2.82 5.21 13.41
CA ARG A 347 -3.91 4.59 12.64
C ARG A 347 -5.20 5.39 12.84
N ASN A 348 -6.09 5.35 11.87
CA ASN A 348 -7.35 6.10 11.88
C ASN A 348 -8.52 5.19 11.55
N CYS A 349 -9.62 5.34 12.28
CA CYS A 349 -10.94 5.10 11.71
C CYS A 349 -11.43 6.41 11.07
N TYR A 350 -12.44 6.33 10.20
CA TYR A 350 -13.01 7.52 9.56
C TYR A 350 -14.51 7.64 9.80
N LEU A 351 -14.95 8.79 10.32
CA LEU A 351 -16.36 9.12 10.49
C LEU A 351 -16.80 10.09 9.40
N ILE A 352 -17.63 9.63 8.48
CA ILE A 352 -18.22 10.44 7.42
C ILE A 352 -19.48 11.10 8.00
N ALA A 353 -19.52 12.43 8.04
CA ALA A 353 -20.71 13.20 8.39
C ALA A 353 -21.26 13.88 7.13
N ASP A 354 -22.44 13.45 6.69
CA ASP A 354 -23.02 13.85 5.40
C ASP A 354 -24.55 13.79 5.45
N ARG A 355 -25.24 14.74 4.82
CA ARG A 355 -26.72 14.74 4.64
C ARG A 355 -27.54 14.31 5.89
N ASN A 356 -27.15 14.79 7.09
CA ASN A 356 -27.79 14.54 8.39
C ASN A 356 -27.68 13.11 8.95
N TYR A 357 -26.76 12.29 8.45
CA TYR A 357 -26.40 11.02 9.09
C TYR A 357 -24.87 10.86 9.11
N ASN A 358 -24.42 9.90 9.91
CA ASN A 358 -23.00 9.60 10.04
C ASN A 358 -22.73 8.14 9.70
N VAL A 359 -21.61 7.87 9.03
CA VAL A 359 -21.12 6.52 8.72
C VAL A 359 -19.73 6.37 9.30
N LEU A 360 -19.52 5.33 10.11
CA LEU A 360 -18.20 5.01 10.65
C LEU A 360 -17.55 3.91 9.81
N VAL A 361 -16.43 4.23 9.18
CA VAL A 361 -15.48 3.27 8.60
C VAL A 361 -14.54 2.85 9.72
N HIS A 362 -14.86 1.71 10.35
CA HIS A 362 -14.13 1.18 11.50
C HIS A 362 -12.89 0.38 11.11
N ALA A 363 -12.92 -0.28 9.94
CA ALA A 363 -11.91 -1.24 9.49
C ALA A 363 -11.56 -2.23 10.62
N ASP A 364 -10.28 -2.40 10.88
CA ASP A 364 -9.74 -3.46 11.72
C ASP A 364 -9.52 -3.01 13.18
N SER A 365 -9.99 -1.81 13.52
CA SER A 365 -9.96 -1.33 14.89
C SER A 365 -10.70 -2.30 15.81
N GLY A 366 -10.18 -2.50 17.01
CA GLY A 366 -10.66 -3.50 17.94
C GLY A 366 -10.10 -3.30 19.35
N PRO A 367 -10.39 -4.25 20.26
CA PRO A 367 -9.81 -4.22 21.61
C PRO A 367 -8.29 -4.35 21.56
N THR A 368 -7.62 -3.77 22.54
CA THR A 368 -6.17 -3.93 22.70
C THR A 368 -5.84 -5.25 23.40
N ASN A 369 -4.61 -5.75 23.21
CA ASN A 369 -4.14 -6.94 23.93
C ASN A 369 -4.08 -6.75 25.45
N ASN A 370 -4.21 -5.50 25.92
CA ASN A 370 -4.15 -5.11 27.32
C ASN A 370 -5.53 -5.10 28.01
N GLY A 371 -6.59 -5.55 27.32
CA GLY A 371 -7.98 -5.37 27.73
C GLY A 371 -8.49 -3.98 27.35
#